data_AF-A0A0F9GQ71-F1
#
_entry.id   AF-A0A0F9GQ71-F1
#
_cell.length_a   1.000
_cell.length_b   1.000
_cell.length_c   1.000
_cell.angle_alpha   90.00
_cell.angle_beta   90.00
_cell.angle_gamma   90.00
#
_symmetry.space_group_name_H-M   'P 1'
#
loop_
_entity.id
_entity.type
_entity.pdbx_description
1 polymer ?
#
loop_
_entity_poly.entity_id
_entity_poly.type
_entity_poly.pdbx_seq_one_letter_code
_entity_poly.pdbx_strand_id
1 'polypeptide(L)'
;MTPEERLHNNLRDLWALVTERPGISLREIAKELNVNLGRSRRLVNILLASGNLTKGRHYSGRTLRATVPMITMKRKKSNDEEIPTV
;
A
#
# COMPACT_ATOMS: atom_id res chain seq x y z
N MET A 1 24.73 -1.39 5.42
CA MET A 1 23.57 -1.00 4.58
C MET A 1 23.98 0.12 3.66
N THR A 2 23.94 -0.11 2.35
CA THR A 2 24.24 0.91 1.35
C THR A 2 23.10 1.94 1.26
N PRO A 3 23.35 3.15 0.72
CA PRO A 3 22.30 4.13 0.48
C PRO A 3 21.16 3.60 -0.40
N GLU A 4 21.47 2.72 -1.35
CA GLU A 4 20.55 2.09 -2.30
C GLU A 4 19.68 1.04 -1.60
N GLU A 5 20.27 0.14 -0.80
CA GLU A 5 19.53 -0.82 0.02
C GLU A 5 18.55 -0.10 0.96
N ARG A 6 18.99 1.01 1.57
CA ARG A 6 18.14 1.83 2.42
C ARG A 6 16.98 2.45 1.66
N LEU A 7 17.20 2.90 0.44
CA LEU A 7 16.10 3.43 -0.39
C LEU A 7 15.11 2.32 -0.73
N HIS A 8 15.61 1.15 -1.14
CA HIS A 8 14.79 0.01 -1.53
C HIS A 8 13.92 -0.49 -0.36
N ASN A 9 14.50 -0.63 0.83
CA ASN A 9 13.76 -1.04 2.03
C ASN A 9 12.69 0.00 2.40
N ASN A 10 13.02 1.30 2.39
CA ASN A 10 12.04 2.35 2.66
C ASN A 10 10.86 2.33 1.66
N LEU A 11 11.12 2.06 0.38
CA LEU A 11 10.07 1.97 -0.64
C LEU A 11 9.17 0.74 -0.42
N ARG A 12 9.78 -0.41 -0.11
CA ARG A 12 9.05 -1.64 0.21
C ARG A 12 8.15 -1.47 1.44
N ASP A 13 8.71 -0.91 2.50
CA ASP A 13 7.99 -0.73 3.77
C ASP A 13 6.87 0.32 3.62
N LEU A 14 7.09 1.36 2.81
CA LEU A 14 6.03 2.33 2.46
C LEU A 14 4.89 1.67 1.70
N TRP A 15 5.20 0.83 0.70
CA TRP A 15 4.18 0.14 -0.08
C TRP A 15 3.36 -0.82 0.78
N ALA A 16 4.01 -1.58 1.67
CA ALA A 16 3.34 -2.44 2.63
C ALA A 16 2.42 -1.62 3.55
N LEU A 17 2.92 -0.52 4.11
CA LEU A 17 2.16 0.35 5.01
C LEU A 17 0.91 0.94 4.35
N VAL A 18 1.01 1.40 3.11
CA VAL A 18 -0.16 1.91 2.36
C VAL A 18 -1.13 0.79 1.98
N THR A 19 -0.65 -0.44 1.79
CA THR A 19 -1.48 -1.62 1.53
C THR A 19 -2.28 -2.01 2.77
N GLU A 20 -1.64 -2.03 3.95
CA GLU A 20 -2.27 -2.36 5.23
C GLU A 20 -3.20 -1.25 5.73
N ARG A 21 -2.81 0.01 5.51
CA ARG A 21 -3.55 1.19 5.96
C ARG A 21 -3.85 2.11 4.77
N PRO A 22 -4.79 1.74 3.89
CA PRO A 22 -5.21 2.59 2.78
C PRO A 22 -5.66 3.96 3.30
N GLY A 23 -5.07 5.02 2.77
CA GLY A 23 -5.36 6.39 3.20
C GLY A 23 -4.54 6.92 4.35
N ILE A 24 -3.52 6.20 4.79
CA ILE A 24 -2.54 6.71 5.74
C ILE A 24 -1.95 8.06 5.26
N SER A 25 -1.84 9.00 6.19
CA SER A 25 -1.35 10.34 5.87
C SER A 25 0.18 10.37 5.68
N LEU A 26 0.68 11.35 4.93
CA LEU A 26 2.13 11.57 4.77
C LEU A 26 2.87 11.76 6.10
N ARG A 27 2.21 12.37 7.09
CA ARG A 27 2.77 12.56 8.43
C ARG A 27 2.91 11.24 9.18
N GLU A 28 1.91 10.38 9.10
CA GLU A 28 1.98 9.04 9.69
C GLU A 28 3.02 8.19 8.97
N ILE A 29 3.07 8.18 7.63
CA ILE A 29 4.12 7.48 6.87
C ILE A 29 5.52 7.92 7.33
N ALA A 30 5.72 9.23 7.51
CA ALA A 30 6.99 9.77 7.99
C ALA A 30 7.37 9.23 9.38
N LYS A 31 6.38 9.14 10.29
CA LYS A 31 6.55 8.61 11.64
C LYS A 31 6.85 7.11 11.63
N GLU A 32 6.06 6.32 10.89
CA GLU A 32 6.21 4.86 10.81
C GLU A 32 7.55 4.44 10.19
N LEU A 33 8.00 5.15 9.15
CA LEU A 33 9.28 4.89 8.49
C LEU A 33 10.48 5.56 9.19
N ASN A 34 10.25 6.30 10.28
CA ASN A 34 11.27 7.09 10.97
C ASN A 34 12.10 7.99 10.01
N VAL A 35 11.40 8.72 9.14
CA VAL A 35 11.99 9.66 8.19
C VAL A 35 11.34 11.04 8.29
N ASN A 36 12.03 12.07 7.84
CA ASN A 36 11.42 13.41 7.77
C ASN A 36 10.32 13.48 6.69
N LEU A 37 9.46 14.49 6.81
CA LEU A 37 8.30 14.67 5.91
C LEU A 37 8.72 14.87 4.44
N GLY A 38 9.84 15.55 4.19
CA GLY A 38 10.36 15.75 2.84
C GLY A 38 10.77 14.43 2.17
N ARG A 39 11.44 13.56 2.94
CA ARG A 39 11.84 12.22 2.50
C ARG A 39 10.63 11.32 2.29
N SER A 40 9.66 11.33 3.20
CA SER A 40 8.38 10.63 3.02
C SER A 40 7.67 11.05 1.73
N ARG A 41 7.58 12.37 1.46
CA ARG A 41 7.01 12.90 0.22
C ARG A 41 7.77 12.42 -1.03
N ARG A 42 9.11 12.36 -0.97
CA ARG A 42 9.93 11.84 -2.08
C ARG A 42 9.66 10.36 -2.34
N LEU A 43 9.60 9.53 -1.29
CA LEU A 43 9.32 8.10 -1.41
C LEU A 43 7.93 7.84 -2.03
N VAL A 44 6.91 8.57 -1.56
CA VAL A 44 5.55 8.50 -2.14
C VAL A 44 5.56 8.89 -3.61
N ASN A 45 6.24 9.97 -3.98
CA ASN A 45 6.33 10.39 -5.39
C ASN A 45 7.02 9.35 -6.27
N ILE A 46 8.04 8.64 -5.78
CA ILE A 46 8.70 7.55 -6.50
C ILE A 46 7.69 6.44 -6.79
N LEU A 47 6.94 5.98 -5.79
CA LEU A 47 5.98 4.90 -5.97
C LEU A 47 4.75 5.30 -6.82
N LEU A 48 4.35 6.57 -6.78
CA LEU A 48 3.33 7.11 -7.68
C LEU A 48 3.81 7.13 -9.13
N ALA A 49 5.04 7.60 -9.37
CA ALA A 49 5.62 7.65 -10.70
C ALA A 49 5.86 6.25 -11.29
N SER A 50 6.17 5.27 -10.45
CA SER A 50 6.32 3.88 -10.86
C SER A 50 4.99 3.14 -11.02
N GLY A 51 3.86 3.78 -10.75
CA GLY A 51 2.53 3.14 -10.82
C GLY A 51 2.25 2.11 -9.73
N ASN A 52 3.04 2.08 -8.64
CA ASN A 52 2.86 1.19 -7.48
C ASN A 52 1.89 1.78 -6.43
N LEU A 53 1.62 3.09 -6.51
CA LEU A 53 0.57 3.76 -5.75
C LEU A 53 -0.32 4.56 -6.69
N THR A 54 -1.56 4.78 -6.27
CA THR A 54 -2.49 5.74 -6.87
C THR A 54 -2.97 6.73 -5.82
N LYS A 55 -3.31 7.95 -6.28
CA LYS A 55 -4.00 8.95 -5.46
C LYS A 55 -5.51 8.79 -5.63
N GLY A 56 -6.24 8.72 -4.52
CA GLY A 56 -7.69 8.85 -4.52
C GLY A 56 -8.16 10.20 -5.07
N ARG A 57 -9.44 10.28 -5.48
CA ARG A 57 -10.05 11.47 -6.10
C ARG A 57 -10.06 12.66 -5.13
N HIS A 58 -9.94 13.86 -5.69
CA HIS A 58 -9.70 15.14 -4.99
C HIS A 58 -10.68 15.46 -3.84
N TYR A 59 -11.93 14.97 -3.91
CA TYR A 59 -12.96 15.21 -2.89
C TYR A 59 -12.92 14.25 -1.68
N SER A 60 -12.15 13.17 -1.75
CA SER A 60 -11.95 12.23 -0.62
C SER A 60 -10.60 12.45 0.07
N GLY A 61 -9.95 13.60 -0.16
CA GLY A 61 -8.78 14.06 0.59
C GLY A 61 -7.71 13.01 0.85
N ARG A 62 -6.69 12.93 -0.02
CA ARG A 62 -5.36 12.38 0.31
C ARG A 62 -5.27 10.87 0.53
N THR A 63 -6.24 10.06 0.10
CA THR A 63 -6.13 8.61 0.24
C THR A 63 -5.08 8.05 -0.73
N LEU A 64 -3.86 7.75 -0.27
CA LEU A 64 -2.93 6.90 -1.01
C LEU A 64 -3.45 5.47 -0.99
N ARG A 65 -3.43 4.81 -2.16
CA ARG A 65 -3.82 3.40 -2.31
C ARG A 65 -2.72 2.68 -3.07
N ALA A 66 -2.31 1.52 -2.58
CA ALA A 66 -1.45 0.65 -3.35
C ALA A 66 -2.21 0.15 -4.57
N THR A 67 -1.56 0.17 -5.74
CA THR A 67 -2.06 -0.48 -6.95
C THR A 67 -1.80 -1.97 -6.84
N VAL A 68 -2.39 -2.61 -5.84
CA VAL A 68 -2.62 -4.04 -5.94
C VAL A 68 -3.60 -4.18 -7.11
N PRO A 69 -3.34 -5.01 -8.13
CA PRO A 69 -4.42 -5.38 -9.03
C PRO A 69 -5.54 -5.90 -8.12
N MET A 70 -6.74 -5.34 -8.26
CA MET A 70 -7.95 -5.86 -7.62
C MET A 70 -8.32 -7.23 -8.21
N ILE A 71 -7.37 -8.16 -8.26
CA ILE A 71 -7.66 -9.56 -8.04
C ILE A 71 -7.82 -9.65 -6.53
N THR A 72 -8.93 -9.11 -6.03
CA THR A 72 -9.60 -9.73 -4.92
C THR A 72 -9.65 -11.20 -5.30
N MET A 73 -8.79 -12.03 -4.71
CA MET A 73 -9.15 -13.42 -4.53
C MET A 73 -10.53 -13.35 -3.91
N LYS A 74 -11.56 -13.58 -4.74
CA LYS A 74 -12.84 -14.03 -4.24
C LYS A 74 -12.45 -15.18 -3.33
N ARG A 75 -12.48 -14.95 -2.02
CA ARG A 75 -12.60 -16.03 -1.05
C ARG A 75 -13.82 -16.77 -1.56
N LYS A 76 -13.61 -17.86 -2.31
CA LYS A 76 -14.69 -18.80 -2.57
C LYS A 76 -15.21 -19.10 -1.18
N LYS A 77 -16.46 -18.74 -0.92
CA LYS A 77 -17.23 -19.38 0.15
C LYS A 77 -17.02 -20.87 -0.10
N SER A 78 -16.23 -21.53 0.73
CA SER A 78 -16.30 -22.98 0.91
C SER A 78 -17.65 -23.22 1.58
N ASN A 79 -18.71 -23.18 0.78
CA ASN A 79 -19.88 -23.98 1.07
C ASN A 79 -19.48 -25.39 0.61
N ASP A 80 -18.83 -26.13 1.50
CA ASP A 80 -18.98 -27.59 1.49
C ASP A 80 -20.43 -27.84 1.89
N GLU A 81 -21.32 -27.71 0.91
CA GLU A 81 -22.63 -28.33 0.96
C GLU A 81 -22.38 -29.83 0.91
N GLU A 82 -22.69 -30.49 2.03
CA GLU A 82 -22.82 -31.94 2.13
C GLU A 82 -23.68 -32.43 0.95
N ILE A 83 -23.09 -33.26 0.09
CA ILE A 83 -23.83 -33.98 -0.94
C ILE A 83 -24.46 -35.19 -0.24
N PRO A 84 -25.79 -35.33 -0.14
CA PRO A 84 -26.38 -36.55 0.36
C PRO A 84 -26.32 -37.61 -0.75
N THR A 85 -25.54 -38.67 -0.52
CA THR A 85 -25.66 -39.91 -1.31
C THR A 85 -26.88 -40.68 -0.81
N VAL A 86 -27.88 -40.78 -1.68
CA VAL A 86 -28.97 -41.77 -1.62
C VAL A 86 -28.42 -43.16 -1.90
#